data_AF-A0A9D2UX90-F1
#
_entry.id   AF-A0A9D2UX90-F1
#
_cell.length_a   1.000
_cell.length_b   1.000
_cell.length_c   1.000
_cell.angle_alpha   90.00
_cell.angle_beta   90.00
_cell.angle_gamma   90.00
#
_symmetry.space_group_name_H-M   'P 1'
#
loop_
_entity.id
_entity.type
_entity.pdbx_description
1 polymer ?
#
loop_
_entity_poly.entity_id
_entity_poly.type
_entity_poly.pdbx_seq_one_letter_code
_entity_poly.pdbx_strand_id
1 'polypeptide(L)'
;MTLATEAPQDAMRNVLGGLCLGTTRRLEANARGTCPVDMTRALVGVAHAQSCGKCTPCRIGLGQISQMLERIIDGRAEEGAIDALENLAEQIRISSDCAVGYHAAEQVLRAVRGFRDDFEKHAASGRCVMWSSQGVPCVVSCPAHVDVPGYIALTAAGKYDEAVELIRKDNPFPSACAYVCEHPCEKTCRRTMVDDAVNIRGIKRYAVDHAKAPRRVECAPATGKRVAIVGAGPSGLTCAFYLARMGHAVTVFEQREKAGGMLRYGIPNYRLPKTILDDEISSIEALGVEVRCGEAVGEGGKSMSDLRRDFDAVYLAIGAHGDKKVGIEGEDASGVVSAVQMLREVGEGSPADFDGLDVCVIGGGNVAMDAARSAVRMGAASVRVVYRRRVADMTALAEEIEGAIADGVEICDLMAPLSIATDEGGNVRALVAQPQIIGPVKAGRPAPIAADREPVELACQRIVVAIGQDILSDAFAEEGAQRDRKTFHVDETRAVPGIDGVFAGGDAMRSPATVILAIADGKEAAKHIDEYLGFHHTITVDVEIPAARLDDRVPCGRAVMGERPGAERRGDFELVEYGLSDQEMRQEAARCLNCDHFGCGILHKEGRLAW
;
A
#
# COMPACT_ATOMS: atom_id res chain seq x y z
N MET A 1 40.91 -10.82 -20.92
CA MET A 1 40.83 -12.16 -20.29
C MET A 1 41.97 -12.24 -19.29
N THR A 2 41.73 -11.81 -18.06
CA THR A 2 42.73 -11.80 -17.00
C THR A 2 42.87 -13.22 -16.47
N LEU A 3 44.09 -13.77 -16.52
CA LEU A 3 44.43 -15.06 -15.92
C LEU A 3 44.15 -14.97 -14.43
N ALA A 4 43.08 -15.62 -13.97
CA ALA A 4 42.74 -15.71 -12.56
C ALA A 4 43.77 -16.62 -11.88
N THR A 5 44.61 -16.04 -11.02
CA THR A 5 45.35 -16.80 -10.01
C THR A 5 44.37 -17.32 -8.96
N GLU A 6 44.68 -18.48 -8.37
CA GLU A 6 43.92 -19.19 -7.34
C GLU A 6 43.82 -18.40 -6.02
N ALA A 7 43.20 -17.23 -6.03
CA ALA A 7 42.75 -16.57 -4.81
C ALA A 7 41.57 -17.37 -4.22
N PRO A 8 41.37 -17.38 -2.88
CA PRO A 8 40.25 -18.06 -2.25
C PRO A 8 38.93 -17.51 -2.80
N GLN A 9 38.31 -18.28 -3.69
CA GLN A 9 37.19 -17.84 -4.53
C GLN A 9 35.99 -17.37 -3.71
N ASP A 10 35.82 -17.91 -2.50
CA ASP A 10 34.70 -17.58 -1.61
C ASP A 10 34.80 -16.16 -1.04
N ALA A 11 36.00 -15.71 -0.65
CA ALA A 11 36.18 -14.36 -0.11
C ALA A 11 35.92 -13.29 -1.18
N MET A 12 36.44 -13.50 -2.40
CA MET A 12 36.19 -12.62 -3.54
C MET A 12 34.72 -12.63 -3.97
N ARG A 13 34.09 -13.82 -4.00
CA ARG A 13 32.66 -13.96 -4.33
C ARG A 13 31.78 -13.27 -3.29
N ASN A 14 32.13 -13.34 -2.01
CA ASN A 14 31.40 -12.64 -0.95
C ASN A 14 31.52 -11.12 -1.07
N VAL A 15 32.71 -10.60 -1.41
CA VAL A 15 32.91 -9.17 -1.65
C VAL A 15 32.09 -8.70 -2.86
N LEU A 16 32.15 -9.42 -3.99
CA LEU A 16 31.37 -9.07 -5.17
C LEU A 16 29.86 -9.19 -4.91
N GLY A 17 29.43 -10.24 -4.21
CA GLY A 17 28.05 -10.41 -3.77
C GLY A 17 27.59 -9.25 -2.89
N GLY A 18 28.42 -8.79 -1.96
CA GLY A 18 28.16 -7.61 -1.13
C GLY A 18 28.03 -6.32 -1.94
N LEU A 19 28.88 -6.12 -2.96
CA LEU A 19 28.78 -4.98 -3.88
C LEU A 19 27.48 -5.02 -4.70
N CYS A 20 27.10 -6.19 -5.20
CA CYS A 20 25.84 -6.37 -5.92
C CYS A 20 24.63 -6.11 -5.02
N LEU A 21 24.61 -6.67 -3.81
CA LEU A 21 23.55 -6.42 -2.82
C LEU A 21 23.46 -4.93 -2.42
N GLY A 22 24.61 -4.27 -2.23
CA GLY A 22 24.66 -2.84 -1.98
C GLY A 22 24.11 -2.02 -3.16
N THR A 23 24.35 -2.47 -4.38
CA THR A 23 23.78 -1.86 -5.59
C THR A 23 22.27 -2.06 -5.67
N THR A 24 21.76 -3.26 -5.38
CA THR A 24 20.30 -3.52 -5.31
C THR A 24 19.62 -2.59 -4.32
N ARG A 25 20.14 -2.47 -3.09
CA ARG A 25 19.59 -1.57 -2.06
C ARG A 25 19.60 -0.10 -2.51
N ARG A 26 20.63 0.33 -3.25
CA ARG A 26 20.71 1.68 -3.83
C ARG A 26 19.65 1.90 -4.92
N LEU A 27 19.40 0.91 -5.77
CA LEU A 27 18.38 0.97 -6.81
C LEU A 27 16.98 1.06 -6.19
N GLU A 28 16.69 0.25 -5.18
CA GLU A 28 15.42 0.28 -4.43
C GLU A 28 15.20 1.64 -3.75
N ALA A 29 16.23 2.19 -3.09
CA ALA A 29 16.16 3.47 -2.41
C ALA A 29 16.06 4.71 -3.34
N ASN A 30 16.33 4.56 -4.64
CA ASN A 30 16.27 5.65 -5.63
C ASN A 30 15.33 5.35 -6.80
N ALA A 31 14.36 4.43 -6.61
CA ALA A 31 13.44 4.02 -7.67
C ALA A 31 12.63 5.19 -8.27
N ARG A 32 12.40 6.26 -7.49
CA ARG A 32 11.76 7.49 -7.97
C ARG A 32 12.83 8.56 -8.20
N GLY A 33 13.05 8.95 -9.47
CA GLY A 33 13.97 10.03 -9.84
C GLY A 33 15.27 9.61 -10.53
N THR A 34 15.41 8.34 -10.93
CA THR A 34 16.54 7.88 -11.76
C THR A 34 16.17 7.90 -13.24
N CYS A 35 17.02 8.46 -14.10
CA CYS A 35 16.80 8.49 -15.55
C CYS A 35 16.62 7.06 -16.10
N PRO A 36 15.48 6.72 -16.71
CA PRO A 36 15.23 5.37 -17.19
C PRO A 36 16.17 4.98 -18.35
N VAL A 37 16.55 5.94 -19.20
CA VAL A 37 17.45 5.71 -20.35
C VAL A 37 18.87 5.36 -19.88
N ASP A 38 19.42 6.15 -18.95
CA ASP A 38 20.76 5.90 -18.40
C ASP A 38 20.79 4.64 -17.52
N MET A 39 19.73 4.38 -16.76
CA MET A 39 19.59 3.12 -16.03
C MET A 39 19.59 1.91 -16.97
N THR A 40 18.86 2.01 -18.10
CA THR A 40 18.85 0.96 -19.12
C THR A 40 20.26 0.72 -19.67
N ARG A 41 21.02 1.78 -19.96
CA ARG A 41 22.42 1.67 -20.39
C ARG A 41 23.28 0.95 -19.34
N ALA A 42 23.17 1.34 -18.07
CA ALA A 42 23.93 0.71 -16.99
C ALA A 42 23.62 -0.80 -16.86
N LEU A 43 22.34 -1.18 -16.94
CA LEU A 43 21.91 -2.58 -16.87
C LEU A 43 22.40 -3.40 -18.07
N VAL A 44 22.36 -2.83 -19.28
CA VAL A 44 22.94 -3.48 -20.48
C VAL A 44 24.45 -3.66 -20.31
N GLY A 45 25.16 -2.67 -19.75
CA GLY A 45 26.58 -2.76 -19.46
C GLY A 45 26.92 -3.93 -18.51
N VAL A 46 26.12 -4.11 -17.45
CA VAL A 46 26.25 -5.26 -16.54
C VAL A 46 26.04 -6.58 -17.29
N ALA A 47 24.98 -6.70 -18.09
CA ALA A 47 24.70 -7.90 -18.85
C ALA A 47 25.79 -8.20 -19.90
N HIS A 48 26.32 -7.16 -20.55
CA HIS A 48 27.42 -7.28 -21.50
C HIS A 48 28.69 -7.79 -20.81
N ALA A 49 29.01 -7.31 -19.61
CA ALA A 49 30.12 -7.80 -18.80
C ALA A 49 29.95 -9.26 -18.35
N GLN A 50 28.71 -9.74 -18.22
CA GLN A 50 28.38 -11.14 -17.91
C GLN A 50 28.41 -12.06 -19.13
N SER A 51 28.52 -11.50 -20.34
CA SER A 51 28.53 -12.30 -21.58
C SER A 51 29.73 -13.23 -21.62
N CYS A 52 29.49 -14.52 -21.86
CA CYS A 52 30.55 -15.49 -22.13
C CYS A 52 31.14 -15.37 -23.55
N GLY A 53 30.54 -14.55 -24.42
CA GLY A 53 31.01 -14.30 -25.78
C GLY A 53 30.74 -15.41 -26.80
N LYS A 54 29.99 -16.46 -26.46
CA LYS A 54 29.73 -17.61 -27.36
C LYS A 54 28.82 -17.27 -28.54
N CYS A 55 27.71 -16.58 -28.29
CA CYS A 55 26.76 -16.21 -29.33
C CYS A 55 26.96 -14.75 -29.77
N THR A 56 26.93 -14.52 -31.08
CA THR A 56 27.07 -13.18 -31.68
C THR A 56 26.02 -12.18 -31.19
N PRO A 57 24.72 -12.53 -31.05
CA PRO A 57 23.69 -11.60 -30.59
C PRO A 57 24.01 -10.97 -29.23
N CYS A 58 24.43 -11.76 -28.25
CA CYS A 58 24.81 -11.23 -26.94
C CYS A 58 26.17 -10.53 -26.96
N ARG A 59 27.17 -11.13 -27.64
CA ARG A 59 28.56 -10.61 -27.65
C ARG A 59 28.69 -9.27 -28.36
N ILE A 60 28.05 -9.11 -29.51
CA ILE A 60 28.17 -7.90 -30.33
C ILE A 60 26.95 -7.01 -30.13
N GLY A 61 25.75 -7.60 -30.13
CA GLY A 61 24.50 -6.84 -30.07
C GLY A 61 24.35 -6.03 -28.78
N LEU A 62 24.68 -6.57 -27.59
CA LEU A 62 24.62 -5.77 -26.35
C LEU A 62 25.63 -4.61 -26.35
N GLY A 63 26.78 -4.78 -26.99
CA GLY A 63 27.77 -3.71 -27.16
C GLY A 63 27.24 -2.60 -28.07
N GLN A 64 26.57 -2.97 -29.17
CA GLN A 64 25.90 -2.02 -30.06
C GLN A 64 24.75 -1.29 -29.37
N ILE A 65 23.90 -2.00 -28.61
CA ILE A 65 22.84 -1.40 -27.78
C ILE A 65 23.44 -0.34 -26.83
N SER A 66 24.55 -0.66 -26.16
CA SER A 66 25.20 0.29 -25.24
C SER A 66 25.63 1.58 -25.95
N GLN A 67 26.24 1.46 -27.14
CA GLN A 67 26.64 2.62 -27.95
C GLN A 67 25.43 3.43 -28.45
N MET A 68 24.35 2.76 -28.85
CA MET A 68 23.12 3.43 -29.28
C MET A 68 22.49 4.21 -28.12
N LEU A 69 22.42 3.61 -26.92
CA LEU A 69 21.93 4.27 -25.72
C LEU A 69 22.79 5.48 -25.34
N GLU A 70 24.12 5.40 -25.46
CA GLU A 70 25.01 6.56 -25.24
C GLU A 70 24.72 7.70 -26.21
N ARG A 71 24.56 7.39 -27.51
CA ARG A 71 24.20 8.40 -28.51
C ARG A 71 22.84 9.04 -28.24
N ILE A 72 21.87 8.26 -27.78
CA ILE A 72 20.55 8.76 -27.36
C ILE A 72 20.70 9.68 -26.15
N ILE A 73 21.40 9.25 -25.10
CA ILE A 73 21.61 10.04 -23.87
C ILE A 73 22.27 11.38 -24.18
N ASP A 74 23.28 11.39 -25.05
CA ASP A 74 24.04 12.57 -25.47
C ASP A 74 23.28 13.51 -26.43
N GLY A 75 22.08 13.13 -26.91
CA GLY A 75 21.37 13.90 -27.94
C GLY A 75 22.05 13.88 -29.31
N ARG A 76 22.80 12.81 -29.62
CA ARG A 76 23.54 12.59 -30.88
C ARG A 76 23.00 11.40 -31.68
N ALA A 77 21.77 11.00 -31.38
CA ALA A 77 21.08 9.92 -32.07
C ALA A 77 20.62 10.40 -33.46
N GLU A 78 20.72 9.52 -34.46
CA GLU A 78 20.13 9.75 -35.77
C GLU A 78 18.61 9.57 -35.72
N GLU A 79 17.91 10.10 -36.72
CA GLU A 79 16.48 9.84 -36.89
C GLU A 79 16.22 8.33 -37.02
N GLY A 80 15.20 7.82 -36.33
CA GLY A 80 14.90 6.38 -36.28
C GLY A 80 15.80 5.54 -35.35
N ALA A 81 16.70 6.15 -34.56
CA ALA A 81 17.58 5.42 -33.65
C ALA A 81 16.84 4.58 -32.59
N ILE A 82 15.67 5.03 -32.12
CA ILE A 82 14.86 4.32 -31.12
C ILE A 82 14.25 3.05 -31.73
N ASP A 83 13.71 3.15 -32.94
CA ASP A 83 13.16 1.98 -33.65
C ASP A 83 14.28 0.99 -34.01
N ALA A 84 15.46 1.48 -34.39
CA ALA A 84 16.64 0.65 -34.59
C ALA A 84 17.07 -0.07 -33.29
N LEU A 85 17.02 0.64 -32.15
CA LEU A 85 17.33 0.08 -30.83
C LEU A 85 16.35 -1.05 -30.47
N GLU A 86 15.05 -0.82 -30.66
CA GLU A 86 14.03 -1.84 -30.42
C GLU A 86 14.18 -3.05 -31.34
N ASN A 87 14.43 -2.83 -32.63
CA ASN A 87 14.63 -3.91 -33.59
C ASN A 87 15.84 -4.78 -33.23
N LEU A 88 16.97 -4.14 -32.87
CA LEU A 88 18.16 -4.86 -32.44
C LEU A 88 17.90 -5.62 -31.13
N ALA A 89 17.23 -5.00 -30.16
CA ALA A 89 16.86 -5.67 -28.92
C ALA A 89 15.94 -6.87 -29.17
N GLU A 90 14.94 -6.76 -30.03
CA GLU A 90 14.07 -7.87 -30.39
C GLU A 90 14.84 -9.01 -31.06
N GLN A 91 15.75 -8.70 -31.98
CA GLN A 91 16.63 -9.69 -32.60
C GLN A 91 17.48 -10.42 -31.56
N ILE A 92 18.09 -9.71 -30.61
CA ILE A 92 18.87 -10.32 -29.53
C ILE A 92 17.98 -11.18 -28.63
N ARG A 93 16.77 -10.74 -28.32
CA ARG A 93 15.81 -11.46 -27.47
C ARG A 93 15.45 -12.82 -28.06
N ILE A 94 15.18 -12.89 -29.37
CA ILE A 94 14.76 -14.14 -30.02
C ILE A 94 15.92 -15.06 -30.41
N SER A 95 17.15 -14.53 -30.54
CA SER A 95 18.31 -15.28 -31.07
C SER A 95 19.41 -15.57 -30.05
N SER A 96 19.32 -15.06 -28.82
CA SER A 96 20.31 -15.36 -27.77
C SER A 96 20.07 -16.73 -27.13
N ASP A 97 21.13 -17.55 -27.07
CA ASP A 97 21.08 -18.91 -26.51
C ASP A 97 20.77 -18.99 -25.01
N CYS A 98 21.01 -17.92 -24.23
CA CYS A 98 20.92 -17.96 -22.77
C CYS A 98 20.35 -16.67 -22.16
N ALA A 99 20.00 -16.77 -20.88
CA ALA A 99 19.30 -15.72 -20.13
C ALA A 99 20.04 -14.39 -20.11
N VAL A 100 21.38 -14.37 -20.06
CA VAL A 100 22.14 -13.12 -20.08
C VAL A 100 21.79 -12.27 -21.30
N GLY A 101 21.71 -12.89 -22.49
CA GLY A 101 21.41 -12.20 -23.73
C GLY A 101 19.93 -11.84 -23.86
N TYR A 102 19.04 -12.84 -23.82
CA TYR A 102 17.62 -12.57 -24.10
C TYR A 102 16.94 -11.73 -23.01
N HIS A 103 17.35 -11.88 -21.74
CA HIS A 103 16.77 -11.09 -20.66
C HIS A 103 17.26 -9.63 -20.72
N ALA A 104 18.54 -9.40 -21.00
CA ALA A 104 19.05 -8.03 -21.15
C ALA A 104 18.33 -7.28 -22.28
N ALA A 105 18.09 -7.95 -23.41
CA ALA A 105 17.35 -7.39 -24.52
C ALA A 105 15.86 -7.15 -24.18
N GLU A 106 15.22 -8.08 -23.46
CA GLU A 106 13.87 -7.88 -22.93
C GLU A 106 13.79 -6.66 -21.99
N GLN A 107 14.81 -6.41 -21.16
CA GLN A 107 14.86 -5.22 -20.30
C GLN A 107 14.92 -3.93 -21.12
N VAL A 108 15.68 -3.90 -22.22
CA VAL A 108 15.72 -2.75 -23.14
C VAL A 108 14.36 -2.51 -23.78
N LEU A 109 13.72 -3.56 -24.30
CA LEU A 109 12.38 -3.46 -24.90
C LEU A 109 11.34 -2.95 -23.89
N ARG A 110 11.38 -3.44 -22.65
CA ARG A 110 10.52 -2.95 -21.57
C ARG A 110 10.77 -1.49 -21.25
N ALA A 111 12.04 -1.07 -21.19
CA ALA A 111 12.39 0.32 -20.93
C ALA A 111 11.92 1.25 -22.05
N VAL A 112 12.17 0.92 -23.32
CA VAL A 112 11.73 1.75 -24.45
C VAL A 112 10.21 1.83 -24.50
N ARG A 113 9.50 0.71 -24.31
CA ARG A 113 8.03 0.70 -24.30
C ARG A 113 7.43 1.47 -23.12
N GLY A 114 8.05 1.36 -21.94
CA GLY A 114 7.57 1.99 -20.72
C GLY A 114 7.91 3.48 -20.60
N PHE A 115 9.00 3.92 -21.23
CA PHE A 115 9.55 5.28 -21.07
C PHE A 115 9.85 5.95 -22.42
N ARG A 116 9.07 5.65 -23.47
CA ARG A 116 9.34 6.12 -24.85
C ARG A 116 9.60 7.62 -24.92
N ASP A 117 8.76 8.42 -24.26
CA ASP A 117 8.88 9.88 -24.24
C ASP A 117 10.25 10.35 -23.72
N ASP A 118 10.81 9.67 -22.71
CA ASP A 118 12.15 9.96 -22.17
C ASP A 118 13.25 9.61 -23.18
N PHE A 119 13.13 8.50 -23.89
CA PHE A 119 14.07 8.12 -24.96
C PHE A 119 14.03 9.15 -26.10
N GLU A 120 12.83 9.57 -26.53
CA GLU A 120 12.64 10.55 -27.59
C GLU A 120 13.20 11.93 -27.19
N LYS A 121 12.95 12.36 -25.96
CA LYS A 121 13.49 13.63 -25.46
C LYS A 121 15.00 13.63 -25.32
N HIS A 122 15.58 12.51 -24.87
CA HIS A 122 17.03 12.33 -24.85
C HIS A 122 17.60 12.41 -26.26
N ALA A 123 17.04 11.67 -27.21
CA ALA A 123 17.49 11.69 -28.61
C ALA A 123 17.45 13.11 -29.22
N ALA A 124 16.39 13.88 -28.92
CA ALA A 124 16.20 15.22 -29.48
C ALA A 124 17.03 16.32 -28.81
N SER A 125 17.29 16.21 -27.50
CA SER A 125 17.81 17.34 -26.70
C SER A 125 18.88 17.00 -25.67
N GLY A 126 19.25 15.72 -25.54
CA GLY A 126 20.16 15.22 -24.51
C GLY A 126 19.61 15.35 -23.09
N ARG A 127 18.29 15.48 -22.92
CA ARG A 127 17.62 15.72 -21.65
C ARG A 127 16.46 14.74 -21.46
N CYS A 128 16.20 14.37 -20.22
CA CYS A 128 15.06 13.53 -19.83
C CYS A 128 13.77 14.38 -19.77
N VAL A 129 12.60 13.79 -20.05
CA VAL A 129 11.29 14.41 -19.76
C VAL A 129 11.02 14.36 -18.27
N MET A 130 11.47 13.27 -17.63
CA MET A 130 11.44 13.12 -16.19
C MET A 130 12.31 14.20 -15.53
N TRP A 131 11.68 15.36 -15.27
CA TRP A 131 12.17 16.33 -14.30
C TRP A 131 12.29 15.55 -13.01
N SER A 132 13.52 15.28 -12.58
CA SER A 132 13.73 14.50 -11.37
C SER A 132 13.22 15.35 -10.20
N SER A 133 11.95 15.18 -9.83
CA SER A 133 11.47 15.52 -8.50
C SER A 133 12.09 14.50 -7.55
N GLN A 134 13.41 14.54 -7.42
CA GLN A 134 14.11 13.83 -6.36
C GLN A 134 13.73 14.51 -5.04
N GLY A 135 12.53 14.21 -4.59
CA GLY A 135 12.07 14.58 -3.27
C GLY A 135 12.71 13.68 -2.23
N VAL A 136 12.37 13.97 -0.98
CA VAL A 136 12.76 13.10 0.13
C VAL A 136 12.08 11.73 -0.07
N PRO A 137 12.83 10.61 -0.16
CA PRO A 137 12.27 9.32 -0.58
C PRO A 137 11.08 8.85 0.24
N CYS A 138 11.15 8.96 1.57
CA CYS A 138 10.06 8.57 2.47
C CYS A 138 8.82 9.48 2.35
N VAL A 139 8.98 10.74 1.95
CA VAL A 139 7.87 11.69 1.72
C VAL A 139 7.22 11.40 0.37
N VAL A 140 8.02 11.23 -0.68
CA VAL A 140 7.50 10.94 -2.03
C VAL A 140 6.81 9.57 -2.07
N SER A 141 7.35 8.57 -1.38
CA SER A 141 6.76 7.22 -1.33
C SER A 141 5.53 7.10 -0.43
N CYS A 142 5.32 8.04 0.49
CA CYS A 142 4.08 8.12 1.25
C CYS A 142 2.98 8.70 0.34
N PRO A 143 1.88 7.99 0.05
CA PRO A 143 0.82 8.52 -0.82
C PRO A 143 0.22 9.84 -0.32
N ALA A 144 0.14 10.04 0.99
CA ALA A 144 -0.34 11.29 1.59
C ALA A 144 0.73 12.40 1.66
N HIS A 145 1.98 12.12 1.27
CA HIS A 145 3.12 13.04 1.31
C HIS A 145 3.45 13.61 2.71
N VAL A 146 3.27 12.79 3.76
CA VAL A 146 3.57 13.17 5.15
C VAL A 146 5.05 13.53 5.31
N ASP A 147 5.34 14.60 6.05
CA ASP A 147 6.71 15.05 6.37
C ASP A 147 7.41 14.11 7.38
N VAL A 148 7.92 12.99 6.87
CA VAL A 148 8.61 11.97 7.67
C VAL A 148 9.84 12.49 8.42
N PRO A 149 10.83 13.13 7.78
CA PRO A 149 12.01 13.60 8.51
C PRO A 149 11.66 14.63 9.58
N GLY A 150 10.66 15.49 9.32
CA GLY A 150 10.23 16.52 10.25
C GLY A 150 9.68 15.93 11.54
N TYR A 151 8.73 14.99 11.46
CA TYR A 151 8.17 14.41 12.68
C TYR A 151 9.16 13.47 13.38
N ILE A 152 10.10 12.84 12.66
CA ILE A 152 11.19 12.09 13.29
C ILE A 152 12.07 13.04 14.12
N ALA A 153 12.42 14.22 13.58
CA ALA A 153 13.21 15.21 14.29
C ALA A 153 12.49 15.74 15.53
N LEU A 154 11.18 16.02 15.43
CA LEU A 154 10.34 16.44 16.56
C LEU A 154 10.25 15.35 17.64
N THR A 155 10.01 14.10 17.23
CA THR A 155 9.95 12.96 18.16
C THR A 155 11.28 12.75 18.87
N ALA A 156 12.40 12.85 18.15
CA ALA A 156 13.74 12.77 18.74
C ALA A 156 14.02 13.89 19.77
N ALA A 157 13.41 15.06 19.57
CA ALA A 157 13.51 16.20 20.47
C ALA A 157 12.50 16.15 21.64
N GLY A 158 11.67 15.11 21.73
CA GLY A 158 10.63 15.00 22.76
C GLY A 158 9.39 15.88 22.51
N LYS A 159 9.26 16.47 21.32
CA LYS A 159 8.16 17.34 20.90
C LYS A 159 7.05 16.52 20.23
N TYR A 160 6.38 15.68 21.01
CA TYR A 160 5.43 14.68 20.50
C TYR A 160 4.13 15.31 19.98
N ASP A 161 3.60 16.32 20.66
CA ASP A 161 2.40 17.04 20.24
C ASP A 161 2.62 17.72 18.88
N GLU A 162 3.74 18.42 18.71
CA GLU A 162 4.10 19.05 17.43
C GLU A 162 4.40 18.04 16.33
N ALA A 163 4.93 16.86 16.67
CA ALA A 163 5.11 15.77 15.71
C ALA A 163 3.75 15.28 15.18
N VAL A 164 2.76 15.11 16.06
CA VAL A 164 1.39 14.73 15.68
C VAL A 164 0.73 15.82 14.85
N GLU A 165 0.88 17.09 15.22
CA GLU A 165 0.39 18.23 14.43
C GLU A 165 0.97 18.27 13.01
N LEU A 166 2.28 18.07 12.89
CA LEU A 166 2.95 18.02 11.59
C LEU A 166 2.46 16.86 10.73
N ILE A 167 2.24 15.68 11.32
CA ILE A 167 1.64 14.54 10.61
C ILE A 167 0.21 14.90 10.16
N ARG A 168 -0.57 15.52 11.05
CA ARG A 168 -1.99 15.84 10.84
C ARG A 168 -2.21 16.87 9.71
N LYS A 169 -1.19 17.66 9.35
CA LYS A 169 -1.21 18.50 8.14
C LYS A 169 -1.52 17.69 6.89
N ASP A 170 -0.92 16.51 6.75
CA ASP A 170 -0.98 15.69 5.53
C ASP A 170 -1.82 14.41 5.70
N ASN A 171 -2.10 14.01 6.94
CA ASN A 171 -2.84 12.81 7.26
C ASN A 171 -3.70 13.02 8.53
N PRO A 172 -5.04 13.12 8.44
CA PRO A 172 -5.90 13.30 9.61
C PRO A 172 -5.99 12.07 10.53
N PHE A 173 -5.43 10.93 10.11
CA PHE A 173 -5.37 9.69 10.87
C PHE A 173 -3.93 9.32 11.31
N PRO A 174 -3.23 10.17 12.09
CA PRO A 174 -1.89 9.85 12.58
C PRO A 174 -1.86 8.54 13.39
N SER A 175 -2.85 8.33 14.27
CA SER A 175 -2.95 7.21 15.20
C SER A 175 -3.29 5.93 14.44
N ALA A 176 -4.37 5.89 13.64
CA ALA A 176 -4.69 4.68 12.89
C ALA A 176 -3.50 4.26 11.99
N CYS A 177 -2.86 5.20 11.29
CA CYS A 177 -1.70 4.90 10.46
C CYS A 177 -0.44 4.53 11.26
N ALA A 178 -0.31 4.91 12.53
CA ALA A 178 0.74 4.40 13.40
C ALA A 178 0.56 2.91 13.72
N TYR A 179 -0.69 2.47 13.79
CA TYR A 179 -1.06 1.10 14.16
C TYR A 179 -1.24 0.16 12.96
N VAL A 180 -1.56 0.63 11.75
CA VAL A 180 -1.92 -0.30 10.64
C VAL A 180 -1.29 0.01 9.29
N CYS A 181 -0.48 1.07 9.16
CA CYS A 181 0.08 1.45 7.86
C CYS A 181 1.10 0.42 7.37
N GLU A 182 0.99 0.03 6.09
CA GLU A 182 1.96 -0.84 5.40
C GLU A 182 3.27 -0.12 4.99
N HIS A 183 3.58 1.01 5.62
CA HIS A 183 4.86 1.74 5.57
C HIS A 183 5.60 1.75 4.20
N PRO A 184 4.95 2.17 3.09
CA PRO A 184 5.62 2.24 1.78
C PRO A 184 6.83 3.20 1.77
N CYS A 185 6.87 4.15 2.70
CA CYS A 185 7.99 5.05 2.96
C CYS A 185 9.29 4.34 3.39
N GLU A 186 9.20 3.17 4.01
CA GLU A 186 10.37 2.42 4.48
C GLU A 186 11.06 1.66 3.34
N LYS A 187 10.28 1.20 2.34
CA LYS A 187 10.76 0.45 1.17
C LYS A 187 11.77 1.23 0.31
N THR A 188 11.69 2.56 0.33
CA THR A 188 12.59 3.46 -0.43
C THR A 188 13.53 4.26 0.48
N CYS A 189 13.62 3.90 1.77
CA CYS A 189 14.46 4.62 2.72
C CYS A 189 15.95 4.50 2.32
N ARG A 190 16.64 5.63 2.13
CA ARG A 190 18.08 5.63 1.79
C ARG A 190 18.98 5.02 2.86
N ARG A 191 18.48 4.82 4.08
CA ARG A 191 19.24 4.17 5.15
C ARG A 191 19.56 2.70 4.84
N THR A 192 18.77 2.03 3.98
CA THR A 192 19.07 0.67 3.51
C THR A 192 20.42 0.56 2.79
N MET A 193 20.96 1.66 2.24
CA MET A 193 22.31 1.67 1.66
C MET A 193 23.44 1.59 2.71
N VAL A 194 23.14 1.90 3.97
CA VAL A 194 24.10 1.87 5.09
C VAL A 194 23.88 0.62 5.92
N ASP A 195 22.65 0.39 6.38
CA ASP A 195 22.24 -0.79 7.11
C ASP A 195 20.82 -1.23 6.68
N ASP A 196 19.78 -0.79 7.39
CA ASP A 196 18.38 -1.17 7.22
C ASP A 196 17.48 0.09 7.23
N ALA A 197 16.25 0.01 6.77
CA ALA A 197 15.32 1.13 6.79
C ALA A 197 15.12 1.68 8.22
N VAL A 198 14.76 2.96 8.31
CA VAL A 198 14.28 3.53 9.57
C VAL A 198 12.89 2.95 9.84
N ASN A 199 12.60 2.54 11.07
CA ASN A 199 11.28 2.14 11.55
C ASN A 199 10.39 3.37 11.73
N ILE A 200 9.98 3.93 10.59
CA ILE A 200 9.18 5.14 10.46
C ILE A 200 7.81 4.95 11.12
N ARG A 201 7.17 3.79 10.92
CA ARG A 201 5.89 3.46 11.59
C ARG A 201 6.06 3.40 13.10
N GLY A 202 7.11 2.75 13.61
CA GLY A 202 7.38 2.65 15.04
C GLY A 202 7.64 4.01 15.70
N ILE A 203 8.39 4.90 15.05
CA ILE A 203 8.58 6.28 15.54
C ILE A 203 7.26 7.05 15.53
N LYS A 204 6.44 6.90 14.48
CA LYS A 204 5.11 7.52 14.43
C LYS A 204 4.23 7.03 15.58
N ARG A 205 4.25 5.72 15.86
CA ARG A 205 3.53 5.13 17.00
C ARG A 205 4.00 5.68 18.33
N TYR A 206 5.30 5.75 18.53
CA TYR A 206 5.86 6.36 19.73
C TYR A 206 5.38 7.82 19.89
N ALA A 207 5.38 8.62 18.81
CA ALA A 207 4.92 10.00 18.86
C ALA A 207 3.44 10.12 19.25
N VAL A 208 2.55 9.31 18.66
CA VAL A 208 1.11 9.36 18.99
C VAL A 208 0.82 8.83 20.40
N ASP A 209 1.53 7.79 20.85
CA ASP A 209 1.33 7.19 22.17
C ASP A 209 1.83 8.12 23.31
N HIS A 210 2.74 9.06 23.03
CA HIS A 210 3.30 10.00 24.01
C HIS A 210 2.77 11.44 23.87
N ALA A 211 2.04 11.74 22.80
CA ALA A 211 1.33 13.01 22.66
C ALA A 211 0.24 13.12 23.73
N LYS A 212 0.06 14.32 24.27
CA LYS A 212 -0.88 14.58 25.37
C LYS A 212 -2.00 15.50 24.95
N ALA A 213 -1.67 16.59 24.27
CA ALA A 213 -2.63 17.61 23.89
C ALA A 213 -2.15 18.35 22.63
N PRO A 214 -2.16 17.69 21.45
CA PRO A 214 -1.91 18.39 20.19
C PRO A 214 -2.84 19.60 20.05
N ARG A 215 -2.30 20.70 19.50
CA ARG A 215 -3.09 21.92 19.26
C ARG A 215 -4.30 21.60 18.39
N ARG A 216 -5.40 22.28 18.71
CA ARG A 216 -6.62 22.21 17.90
C ARG A 216 -6.34 22.80 16.52
N VAL A 217 -6.82 22.11 15.50
CA VAL A 217 -6.73 22.57 14.11
C VAL A 217 -7.66 23.76 13.91
N GLU A 218 -7.14 24.84 13.32
CA GLU A 218 -7.91 26.04 12.99
C GLU A 218 -8.59 25.91 11.63
N CYS A 219 -9.84 26.37 11.57
CA CYS A 219 -10.64 26.45 10.34
C CYS A 219 -10.57 27.85 9.73
N ALA A 220 -10.59 27.91 8.40
CA ALA A 220 -10.79 29.15 7.65
C ALA A 220 -12.21 29.72 7.89
N PRO A 221 -12.44 31.01 7.57
CA PRO A 221 -13.77 31.61 7.64
C PRO A 221 -14.81 30.83 6.84
N ALA A 222 -16.06 30.83 7.31
CA ALA A 222 -17.14 30.11 6.65
C ALA A 222 -17.36 30.59 5.20
N THR A 223 -17.31 29.64 4.27
CA THR A 223 -17.48 29.88 2.82
C THR A 223 -18.94 29.98 2.39
N GLY A 224 -19.86 29.49 3.22
CA GLY A 224 -21.28 29.35 2.89
C GLY A 224 -21.62 28.17 1.97
N LYS A 225 -20.62 27.37 1.56
CA LYS A 225 -20.81 26.17 0.74
C LYS A 225 -21.04 24.93 1.59
N ARG A 226 -21.88 24.02 1.07
CA ARG A 226 -22.27 22.76 1.72
C ARG A 226 -21.83 21.57 0.89
N VAL A 227 -21.15 20.61 1.51
CA VAL A 227 -20.65 19.40 0.84
C VAL A 227 -21.20 18.15 1.54
N ALA A 228 -21.76 17.23 0.75
CA ALA A 228 -22.18 15.91 1.22
C ALA A 228 -21.09 14.88 0.93
N ILE A 229 -20.79 14.03 1.91
CA ILE A 229 -19.83 12.92 1.77
C ILE A 229 -20.55 11.62 2.06
N VAL A 230 -20.45 10.65 1.17
CA VAL A 230 -21.07 9.33 1.34
C VAL A 230 -20.02 8.31 1.77
N GLY A 231 -20.13 7.86 3.02
CA GLY A 231 -19.22 6.92 3.67
C GLY A 231 -18.26 7.60 4.66
N ALA A 232 -18.29 7.18 5.93
CA ALA A 232 -17.40 7.66 6.98
C ALA A 232 -16.15 6.78 7.14
N GLY A 233 -15.60 6.30 6.03
CA GLY A 233 -14.30 5.61 6.00
C GLY A 233 -13.11 6.58 5.94
N PRO A 234 -11.86 6.07 5.85
CA PRO A 234 -10.66 6.91 5.81
C PRO A 234 -10.68 7.98 4.71
N SER A 235 -11.17 7.63 3.51
CA SER A 235 -11.26 8.57 2.38
C SER A 235 -12.27 9.68 2.66
N GLY A 236 -13.49 9.32 3.07
CA GLY A 236 -14.58 10.27 3.33
C GLY A 236 -14.27 11.20 4.51
N LEU A 237 -13.82 10.65 5.63
CA LEU A 237 -13.45 11.45 6.80
C LEU A 237 -12.20 12.32 6.55
N THR A 238 -11.26 11.89 5.71
CA THR A 238 -10.14 12.74 5.29
C THR A 238 -10.62 13.93 4.46
N CYS A 239 -11.51 13.67 3.50
CA CYS A 239 -12.11 14.74 2.71
C CYS A 239 -12.90 15.71 3.60
N ALA A 240 -13.67 15.17 4.55
CA ALA A 240 -14.43 15.96 5.52
C ALA A 240 -13.53 16.85 6.38
N PHE A 241 -12.45 16.30 6.91
CA PHE A 241 -11.47 17.02 7.71
C PHE A 241 -10.92 18.24 6.97
N TYR A 242 -10.48 18.07 5.72
CA TYR A 242 -9.90 19.16 4.96
C TYR A 242 -10.93 20.19 4.50
N LEU A 243 -12.10 19.76 4.01
CA LEU A 243 -13.15 20.70 3.60
C LEU A 243 -13.68 21.53 4.78
N ALA A 244 -13.86 20.92 5.96
CA ALA A 244 -14.23 21.66 7.17
C ALA A 244 -13.14 22.65 7.59
N ARG A 245 -11.87 22.25 7.47
CA ARG A 245 -10.74 23.14 7.72
C ARG A 245 -10.68 24.32 6.74
N MET A 246 -11.10 24.10 5.50
CA MET A 246 -11.24 25.14 4.45
C MET A 246 -12.52 25.99 4.62
N GLY A 247 -13.29 25.80 5.69
CA GLY A 247 -14.45 26.62 6.01
C GLY A 247 -15.73 26.23 5.28
N HIS A 248 -15.79 25.05 4.66
CA HIS A 248 -17.03 24.49 4.11
C HIS A 248 -17.85 23.78 5.20
N ALA A 249 -19.17 23.83 5.08
CA ALA A 249 -20.06 23.02 5.92
C ALA A 249 -20.13 21.60 5.34
N VAL A 250 -19.80 20.59 6.14
CA VAL A 250 -19.69 19.21 5.68
C VAL A 250 -20.64 18.29 6.45
N THR A 251 -21.42 17.51 5.73
CA THR A 251 -22.24 16.42 6.28
C THR A 251 -21.77 15.09 5.69
N VAL A 252 -21.42 14.14 6.55
CA VAL A 252 -21.01 12.78 6.19
C VAL A 252 -22.17 11.82 6.47
N PHE A 253 -22.61 11.07 5.47
CA PHE A 253 -23.64 10.04 5.58
C PHE A 253 -22.98 8.67 5.70
N GLU A 254 -23.22 7.96 6.80
CA GLU A 254 -22.67 6.64 7.08
C GLU A 254 -23.80 5.63 7.24
N GLN A 255 -23.74 4.54 6.47
CA GLN A 255 -24.75 3.49 6.49
C GLN A 255 -24.79 2.74 7.83
N ARG A 256 -23.63 2.59 8.49
CA ARG A 256 -23.47 1.79 9.70
C ARG A 256 -23.69 2.60 10.97
N GLU A 257 -23.74 1.92 12.11
CA GLU A 257 -23.98 2.53 13.43
C GLU A 257 -22.87 3.51 13.84
N LYS A 258 -21.62 3.23 13.44
CA LYS A 258 -20.45 4.06 13.81
C LYS A 258 -19.56 4.40 12.62
N ALA A 259 -18.95 5.57 12.65
CA ALA A 259 -17.95 6.02 11.69
C ALA A 259 -16.63 5.24 11.80
N GLY A 260 -15.85 5.24 10.73
CA GLY A 260 -14.51 4.64 10.64
C GLY A 260 -14.33 3.66 9.47
N GLY A 261 -15.42 3.24 8.81
CA GLY A 261 -15.38 2.31 7.68
C GLY A 261 -14.53 1.07 7.96
N MET A 262 -13.67 0.67 7.01
CA MET A 262 -12.82 -0.52 7.18
C MET A 262 -11.81 -0.45 8.33
N LEU A 263 -11.45 0.75 8.84
CA LEU A 263 -10.65 0.84 10.07
C LEU A 263 -11.40 0.28 11.28
N ARG A 264 -12.74 0.48 11.31
CA ARG A 264 -13.59 -0.09 12.36
C ARG A 264 -13.99 -1.52 12.05
N TYR A 265 -14.54 -1.76 10.87
CA TYR A 265 -15.24 -3.00 10.54
C TYR A 265 -14.37 -4.05 9.85
N GLY A 266 -13.14 -3.71 9.43
CA GLY A 266 -12.23 -4.64 8.76
C GLY A 266 -11.00 -5.01 9.58
N ILE A 267 -10.49 -4.08 10.40
CA ILE A 267 -9.27 -4.29 11.19
C ILE A 267 -9.66 -4.72 12.61
N PRO A 268 -9.18 -5.86 13.14
CA PRO A 268 -9.49 -6.27 14.51
C PRO A 268 -8.91 -5.36 15.59
N ASN A 269 -9.52 -5.41 16.78
CA ASN A 269 -9.12 -4.59 17.94
C ASN A 269 -7.67 -4.85 18.41
N TYR A 270 -7.16 -6.07 18.19
CA TYR A 270 -5.78 -6.44 18.55
C TYR A 270 -4.70 -5.78 17.67
N ARG A 271 -5.10 -5.16 16.54
CA ARG A 271 -4.24 -4.33 15.67
C ARG A 271 -4.56 -2.85 15.78
N LEU A 272 -5.84 -2.50 15.79
CA LEU A 272 -6.31 -1.12 15.93
C LEU A 272 -7.42 -1.04 16.99
N PRO A 273 -7.07 -0.64 18.23
CA PRO A 273 -8.03 -0.43 19.29
C PRO A 273 -9.13 0.54 18.87
N LYS A 274 -10.40 0.18 19.08
CA LYS A 274 -11.53 1.01 18.65
C LYS A 274 -11.62 2.32 19.41
N THR A 275 -11.18 2.35 20.66
CA THR A 275 -11.09 3.57 21.47
C THR A 275 -10.14 4.60 20.86
N ILE A 276 -8.97 4.17 20.36
CA ILE A 276 -8.00 5.05 19.68
C ILE A 276 -8.61 5.62 18.39
N LEU A 277 -9.36 4.78 17.65
CA LEU A 277 -10.06 5.24 16.46
C LEU A 277 -11.19 6.23 16.79
N ASP A 278 -11.93 6.00 17.88
CA ASP A 278 -13.00 6.89 18.36
C ASP A 278 -12.45 8.28 18.73
N ASP A 279 -11.33 8.35 19.44
CA ASP A 279 -10.67 9.61 19.80
C ASP A 279 -10.19 10.37 18.54
N GLU A 280 -9.67 9.63 17.56
CA GLU A 280 -9.21 10.21 16.30
C GLU A 280 -10.37 10.76 15.46
N ILE A 281 -11.48 10.03 15.35
CA ILE A 281 -12.70 10.50 14.65
C ILE A 281 -13.32 11.69 15.37
N SER A 282 -13.36 11.67 16.71
CA SER A 282 -13.87 12.79 17.52
C SER A 282 -13.09 14.07 17.25
N SER A 283 -11.79 13.98 16.97
CA SER A 283 -10.96 15.13 16.59
C SER A 283 -11.34 15.75 15.23
N ILE A 284 -11.90 14.95 14.32
CA ILE A 284 -12.43 15.40 13.02
C ILE A 284 -13.81 16.05 13.23
N GLU A 285 -14.69 15.42 14.02
CA GLU A 285 -16.01 15.97 14.36
C GLU A 285 -15.89 17.31 15.10
N ALA A 286 -14.85 17.49 15.91
CA ALA A 286 -14.56 18.74 16.61
C ALA A 286 -14.29 19.94 15.68
N LEU A 287 -14.12 19.73 14.36
CA LEU A 287 -14.07 20.80 13.35
C LEU A 287 -15.45 21.30 12.92
N GLY A 288 -16.53 20.70 13.42
CA GLY A 288 -17.90 20.98 13.00
C GLY A 288 -18.38 20.09 11.84
N VAL A 289 -17.68 18.99 11.57
CA VAL A 289 -18.15 17.96 10.62
C VAL A 289 -19.34 17.24 11.24
N GLU A 290 -20.46 17.20 10.53
CA GLU A 290 -21.66 16.49 10.96
C GLU A 290 -21.66 15.06 10.41
N VAL A 291 -21.46 14.06 11.27
CA VAL A 291 -21.48 12.64 10.86
C VAL A 291 -22.82 12.00 11.23
N ARG A 292 -23.60 11.61 10.21
CA ARG A 292 -24.92 10.97 10.35
C ARG A 292 -24.79 9.47 10.12
N CYS A 293 -24.66 8.74 11.21
CA CYS A 293 -24.62 7.27 11.21
C CYS A 293 -26.03 6.68 11.07
N GLY A 294 -26.13 5.46 10.53
CA GLY A 294 -27.39 4.78 10.22
C GLY A 294 -28.15 5.36 9.01
N GLU A 295 -27.55 6.27 8.25
CA GLU A 295 -28.14 6.87 7.05
C GLU A 295 -27.47 6.32 5.78
N ALA A 296 -28.14 5.38 5.12
CA ALA A 296 -27.71 4.86 3.83
C ALA A 296 -27.96 5.89 2.70
N VAL A 297 -27.09 5.87 1.69
CA VAL A 297 -27.24 6.59 0.41
C VAL A 297 -27.05 5.58 -0.72
N GLY A 298 -27.92 5.61 -1.72
CA GLY A 298 -28.04 4.59 -2.75
C GLY A 298 -29.11 3.56 -2.37
N GLU A 299 -28.76 2.28 -2.39
CA GLU A 299 -29.71 1.19 -2.12
C GLU A 299 -30.28 1.29 -0.69
N GLY A 300 -31.61 1.35 -0.59
CA GLY A 300 -32.32 1.39 0.70
C GLY A 300 -32.21 2.72 1.47
N GLY A 301 -31.75 3.80 0.83
CA GLY A 301 -31.51 5.09 1.47
C GLY A 301 -31.86 6.30 0.61
N LYS A 302 -31.22 7.45 0.90
CA LYS A 302 -31.35 8.67 0.07
C LYS A 302 -30.70 8.44 -1.30
N SER A 303 -31.24 9.04 -2.35
CA SER A 303 -30.58 8.99 -3.66
C SER A 303 -29.39 9.95 -3.75
N MET A 304 -28.45 9.70 -4.66
CA MET A 304 -27.40 10.67 -4.97
C MET A 304 -27.99 11.98 -5.51
N SER A 305 -29.08 11.90 -6.26
CA SER A 305 -29.82 13.04 -6.80
C SER A 305 -30.43 13.93 -5.70
N ASP A 306 -30.89 13.35 -4.60
CA ASP A 306 -31.35 14.12 -3.43
C ASP A 306 -30.20 14.92 -2.81
N LEU A 307 -29.03 14.30 -2.65
CA LEU A 307 -27.85 15.00 -2.13
C LEU A 307 -27.41 16.14 -3.06
N ARG A 308 -27.43 15.93 -4.39
CA ARG A 308 -27.07 16.97 -5.36
C ARG A 308 -28.03 18.17 -5.38
N ARG A 309 -29.28 17.97 -4.95
CA ARG A 309 -30.25 19.07 -4.80
C ARG A 309 -30.00 19.88 -3.54
N ASP A 310 -29.55 19.22 -2.49
CA ASP A 310 -29.44 19.81 -1.15
C ASP A 310 -28.04 20.37 -0.83
N PHE A 311 -27.00 19.95 -1.58
CA PHE A 311 -25.59 20.30 -1.37
C PHE A 311 -24.94 20.85 -2.65
N ASP A 312 -23.90 21.67 -2.50
CA ASP A 312 -23.15 22.26 -3.63
C ASP A 312 -22.19 21.24 -4.30
N ALA A 313 -21.77 20.21 -3.56
CA ALA A 313 -20.94 19.12 -4.07
C ALA A 313 -21.20 17.81 -3.30
N VAL A 314 -20.94 16.67 -3.95
CA VAL A 314 -21.07 15.32 -3.38
C VAL A 314 -19.79 14.52 -3.60
N TYR A 315 -19.28 13.88 -2.55
CA TYR A 315 -18.13 12.98 -2.62
C TYR A 315 -18.52 11.54 -2.28
N LEU A 316 -18.28 10.62 -3.20
CA LEU A 316 -18.58 9.19 -3.07
C LEU A 316 -17.36 8.43 -2.53
N ALA A 317 -17.43 8.04 -1.26
CA ALA A 317 -16.38 7.32 -0.52
C ALA A 317 -16.91 6.02 0.11
N ILE A 318 -17.78 5.30 -0.62
CA ILE A 318 -18.55 4.15 -0.14
C ILE A 318 -17.72 2.89 0.21
N GLY A 319 -16.44 2.86 -0.14
CA GLY A 319 -15.54 1.73 0.14
C GLY A 319 -15.90 0.43 -0.59
N ALA A 320 -15.27 -0.67 -0.17
CA ALA A 320 -15.50 -2.01 -0.72
C ALA A 320 -16.06 -2.96 0.35
N HIS A 321 -17.36 -2.82 0.63
CA HIS A 321 -18.04 -3.57 1.70
C HIS A 321 -18.69 -4.88 1.26
N GLY A 322 -18.73 -5.15 -0.05
CA GLY A 322 -19.23 -6.41 -0.61
C GLY A 322 -18.21 -7.54 -0.49
N ASP A 323 -18.69 -8.78 -0.47
CA ASP A 323 -17.88 -9.98 -0.52
C ASP A 323 -17.77 -10.54 -1.94
N LYS A 324 -16.77 -11.40 -2.14
CA LYS A 324 -16.59 -12.15 -3.39
C LYS A 324 -16.80 -13.63 -3.13
N LYS A 325 -17.65 -14.24 -3.95
CA LYS A 325 -17.84 -15.69 -4.00
C LYS A 325 -16.69 -16.39 -4.71
N VAL A 326 -16.38 -17.61 -4.28
CA VAL A 326 -15.28 -18.41 -4.84
C VAL A 326 -15.67 -19.00 -6.19
N GLY A 327 -16.96 -19.29 -6.39
CA GLY A 327 -17.52 -19.92 -7.57
C GLY A 327 -17.35 -21.44 -7.57
N ILE A 328 -17.47 -22.08 -6.41
CA ILE A 328 -17.30 -23.54 -6.25
C ILE A 328 -18.58 -24.22 -5.76
N GLU A 329 -18.72 -25.51 -6.04
CA GLU A 329 -19.84 -26.30 -5.53
C GLU A 329 -19.86 -26.31 -4.00
N GLY A 330 -21.06 -26.13 -3.42
CA GLY A 330 -21.27 -26.10 -1.96
C GLY A 330 -20.96 -24.75 -1.30
N GLU A 331 -20.66 -23.69 -2.05
CA GLU A 331 -20.30 -22.37 -1.49
C GLU A 331 -21.41 -21.67 -0.68
N ASP A 332 -22.68 -22.06 -0.88
CA ASP A 332 -23.83 -21.55 -0.13
C ASP A 332 -24.21 -22.45 1.08
N ALA A 333 -23.34 -23.41 1.45
CA ALA A 333 -23.60 -24.32 2.57
C ALA A 333 -23.60 -23.60 3.94
N SER A 334 -24.35 -24.15 4.89
CA SER A 334 -24.39 -23.64 6.26
C SER A 334 -23.02 -23.82 6.93
N GLY A 335 -22.41 -22.71 7.37
CA GLY A 335 -21.05 -22.69 7.93
C GLY A 335 -20.00 -22.05 7.01
N VAL A 336 -20.37 -21.67 5.78
CA VAL A 336 -19.56 -20.78 4.94
C VAL A 336 -19.87 -19.34 5.32
N VAL A 337 -18.85 -18.57 5.67
CA VAL A 337 -18.97 -17.16 6.06
C VAL A 337 -17.98 -16.29 5.29
N SER A 338 -18.38 -15.04 5.01
CA SER A 338 -17.47 -14.06 4.43
C SER A 338 -16.52 -13.50 5.48
N ALA A 339 -15.24 -13.35 5.16
CA ALA A 339 -14.28 -12.69 6.04
C ALA A 339 -14.68 -11.24 6.35
N VAL A 340 -15.27 -10.54 5.39
CA VAL A 340 -15.75 -9.16 5.57
C VAL A 340 -16.89 -9.12 6.58
N GLN A 341 -17.80 -10.10 6.52
CA GLN A 341 -18.91 -10.20 7.47
C GLN A 341 -18.39 -10.57 8.87
N MET A 342 -17.56 -11.60 8.97
CA MET A 342 -17.00 -12.07 10.23
C MET A 342 -16.21 -10.94 10.94
N LEU A 343 -15.32 -10.24 10.23
CA LEU A 343 -14.53 -9.16 10.81
C LEU A 343 -15.39 -7.95 11.18
N ARG A 344 -16.48 -7.71 10.43
CA ARG A 344 -17.47 -6.68 10.77
C ARG A 344 -18.18 -7.01 12.08
N GLU A 345 -18.67 -8.23 12.23
CA GLU A 345 -19.33 -8.72 13.46
C GLU A 345 -18.39 -8.62 14.67
N VAL A 346 -17.10 -8.96 14.50
CA VAL A 346 -16.06 -8.72 15.51
C VAL A 346 -15.92 -7.23 15.83
N GLY A 347 -15.88 -6.36 14.81
CA GLY A 347 -15.77 -4.91 14.98
C GLY A 347 -17.01 -4.23 15.60
N GLU A 348 -18.18 -4.84 15.44
CA GLU A 348 -19.46 -4.44 16.05
C GLU A 348 -19.62 -4.97 17.49
N GLY A 349 -18.71 -5.82 17.96
CA GLY A 349 -18.74 -6.39 19.31
C GLY A 349 -19.68 -7.60 19.45
N SER A 350 -20.08 -8.19 18.33
CA SER A 350 -20.92 -9.39 18.25
C SER A 350 -20.21 -10.53 17.51
N PRO A 351 -19.00 -10.96 17.94
CA PRO A 351 -18.25 -12.01 17.25
C PRO A 351 -19.03 -13.33 17.24
N ALA A 352 -18.93 -14.07 16.13
CA ALA A 352 -19.46 -15.42 16.04
C ALA A 352 -18.70 -16.38 16.98
N ASP A 353 -19.42 -17.35 17.53
CA ASP A 353 -18.83 -18.37 18.40
C ASP A 353 -18.21 -19.50 17.56
N PHE A 354 -16.88 -19.62 17.63
CA PHE A 354 -16.11 -20.67 16.96
C PHE A 354 -15.56 -21.70 17.96
N ASP A 355 -16.03 -21.70 19.22
CA ASP A 355 -15.53 -22.59 20.26
C ASP A 355 -15.56 -24.07 19.83
N GLY A 356 -14.39 -24.70 19.90
CA GLY A 356 -14.21 -26.12 19.56
C GLY A 356 -14.30 -26.45 18.06
N LEU A 357 -14.46 -25.46 17.17
CA LEU A 357 -14.62 -25.70 15.73
C LEU A 357 -13.27 -25.74 14.99
N ASP A 358 -13.19 -26.61 13.97
CA ASP A 358 -12.14 -26.59 12.96
C ASP A 358 -12.52 -25.61 11.83
N VAL A 359 -11.65 -24.63 11.57
CA VAL A 359 -11.91 -23.53 10.64
C VAL A 359 -10.92 -23.56 9.48
N CYS A 360 -11.43 -23.48 8.25
CA CYS A 360 -10.62 -23.25 7.05
C CYS A 360 -10.82 -21.82 6.52
N VAL A 361 -9.74 -21.07 6.34
CA VAL A 361 -9.75 -19.72 5.77
C VAL A 361 -9.20 -19.75 4.34
N ILE A 362 -10.00 -19.38 3.34
CA ILE A 362 -9.59 -19.35 1.94
C ILE A 362 -9.03 -17.97 1.59
N GLY A 363 -7.73 -17.86 1.38
CA GLY A 363 -7.10 -16.59 1.00
C GLY A 363 -5.62 -16.49 1.37
N GLY A 364 -4.98 -15.38 0.99
CA GLY A 364 -3.55 -15.14 1.28
C GLY A 364 -3.17 -13.66 1.39
N GLY A 365 -4.14 -12.79 1.66
CA GLY A 365 -3.93 -11.36 1.91
C GLY A 365 -4.13 -11.00 3.39
N ASN A 366 -3.94 -9.72 3.75
CA ASN A 366 -4.07 -9.25 5.12
C ASN A 366 -5.44 -9.59 5.75
N VAL A 367 -6.53 -9.47 4.98
CA VAL A 367 -7.88 -9.87 5.42
C VAL A 367 -7.96 -11.36 5.80
N ALA A 368 -7.25 -12.24 5.09
CA ALA A 368 -7.21 -13.66 5.42
C ALA A 368 -6.44 -13.91 6.71
N MET A 369 -5.34 -13.18 6.94
CA MET A 369 -4.58 -13.26 8.19
C MET A 369 -5.40 -12.74 9.36
N ASP A 370 -6.07 -11.60 9.20
CA ASP A 370 -6.94 -11.03 10.23
C ASP A 370 -8.11 -11.96 10.57
N ALA A 371 -8.74 -12.57 9.57
CA ALA A 371 -9.80 -13.55 9.77
C ALA A 371 -9.28 -14.81 10.50
N ALA A 372 -8.14 -15.35 10.10
CA ALA A 372 -7.55 -16.53 10.73
C ALA A 372 -7.18 -16.26 12.20
N ARG A 373 -6.52 -15.13 12.47
CA ARG A 373 -6.11 -14.72 13.82
C ARG A 373 -7.31 -14.38 14.71
N SER A 374 -8.39 -13.84 14.12
CA SER A 374 -9.66 -13.63 14.83
C SER A 374 -10.36 -14.95 15.14
N ALA A 375 -10.36 -15.92 14.21
CA ALA A 375 -10.91 -17.26 14.45
C ALA A 375 -10.26 -17.96 15.64
N VAL A 376 -8.93 -17.87 15.79
CA VAL A 376 -8.23 -18.39 16.96
C VAL A 376 -8.74 -17.75 18.26
N ARG A 377 -8.93 -16.43 18.26
CA ARG A 377 -9.42 -15.67 19.44
C ARG A 377 -10.90 -15.89 19.74
N MET A 378 -11.65 -16.43 18.80
CA MET A 378 -13.06 -16.83 18.97
C MET A 378 -13.21 -18.29 19.42
N GLY A 379 -12.12 -18.96 19.81
CA GLY A 379 -12.16 -20.29 20.43
C GLY A 379 -11.98 -21.47 19.46
N ALA A 380 -11.64 -21.22 18.19
CA ALA A 380 -11.43 -22.29 17.22
C ALA A 380 -10.41 -23.34 17.71
N ALA A 381 -10.76 -24.62 17.62
CA ALA A 381 -9.88 -25.73 17.99
C ALA A 381 -8.69 -25.86 17.04
N SER A 382 -8.91 -25.63 15.74
CA SER A 382 -7.86 -25.52 14.74
C SER A 382 -8.21 -24.50 13.67
N VAL A 383 -7.20 -23.81 13.14
CA VAL A 383 -7.36 -22.85 12.04
C VAL A 383 -6.34 -23.14 10.95
N ARG A 384 -6.83 -23.38 9.73
CA ARG A 384 -6.01 -23.62 8.53
C ARG A 384 -6.27 -22.55 7.48
N VAL A 385 -5.23 -21.86 7.03
CA VAL A 385 -5.29 -20.98 5.86
C VAL A 385 -4.99 -21.81 4.61
N VAL A 386 -5.92 -21.83 3.66
CA VAL A 386 -5.79 -22.54 2.40
C VAL A 386 -5.45 -21.54 1.29
N TYR A 387 -4.24 -21.66 0.74
CA TYR A 387 -3.72 -20.74 -0.26
C TYR A 387 -3.20 -21.46 -1.50
N ARG A 388 -3.68 -21.03 -2.67
CA ARG A 388 -3.38 -21.67 -3.96
C ARG A 388 -1.94 -21.50 -4.47
N ARG A 389 -1.11 -20.66 -3.83
CA ARG A 389 0.31 -20.44 -4.20
C ARG A 389 1.21 -20.69 -2.99
N ARG A 390 2.51 -20.45 -3.14
CA ARG A 390 3.48 -20.58 -2.04
C ARG A 390 3.30 -19.46 -1.01
N VAL A 391 3.76 -19.69 0.21
CA VAL A 391 3.84 -18.63 1.25
C VAL A 391 4.58 -17.39 0.73
N ALA A 392 5.68 -17.57 0.01
CA ALA A 392 6.45 -16.48 -0.59
C ALA A 392 5.68 -15.65 -1.66
N ASP A 393 4.55 -16.15 -2.16
CA ASP A 393 3.69 -15.46 -3.13
C ASP A 393 2.42 -14.88 -2.49
N MET A 394 2.28 -14.93 -1.16
CA MET A 394 1.17 -14.29 -0.43
C MET A 394 1.25 -12.76 -0.57
N THR A 395 0.09 -12.12 -0.53
CA THR A 395 0.00 -10.65 -0.59
C THR A 395 -0.07 -10.01 0.79
N ALA A 396 -0.25 -10.83 1.84
CA ALA A 396 -0.17 -10.37 3.22
C ALA A 396 1.25 -9.89 3.56
N LEU A 397 1.34 -8.99 4.53
CA LEU A 397 2.63 -8.60 5.09
C LEU A 397 3.31 -9.79 5.77
N ALA A 398 4.64 -9.84 5.70
CA ALA A 398 5.40 -10.94 6.29
C ALA A 398 5.16 -11.03 7.80
N GLU A 399 5.10 -9.88 8.49
CA GLU A 399 4.82 -9.83 9.93
C GLU A 399 3.43 -10.40 10.27
N GLU A 400 2.43 -10.23 9.40
CA GLU A 400 1.08 -10.76 9.62
C GLU A 400 1.02 -12.29 9.40
N ILE A 401 1.81 -12.82 8.45
CA ILE A 401 1.94 -14.26 8.21
C ILE A 401 2.66 -14.92 9.40
N GLU A 402 3.80 -14.36 9.81
CA GLU A 402 4.55 -14.81 10.98
C GLU A 402 3.69 -14.72 12.25
N GLY A 403 2.91 -13.64 12.38
CA GLY A 403 1.98 -13.44 13.47
C GLY A 403 0.89 -14.51 13.54
N ALA A 404 0.31 -14.88 12.39
CA ALA A 404 -0.69 -15.95 12.30
C ALA A 404 -0.10 -17.33 12.68
N ILE A 405 1.11 -17.64 12.19
CA ILE A 405 1.81 -18.89 12.54
C ILE A 405 2.10 -18.94 14.05
N ALA A 406 2.56 -17.84 14.64
CA ALA A 406 2.79 -17.74 16.08
C ALA A 406 1.50 -17.80 16.92
N ASP A 407 0.35 -17.44 16.33
CA ASP A 407 -1.00 -17.65 16.90
C ASP A 407 -1.46 -19.11 16.76
N GLY A 408 -0.71 -19.98 16.09
CA GLY A 408 -1.03 -21.40 15.92
C GLY A 408 -1.84 -21.73 14.66
N VAL A 409 -1.91 -20.79 13.71
CA VAL A 409 -2.56 -21.02 12.41
C VAL A 409 -1.65 -21.86 11.51
N GLU A 410 -2.20 -22.92 10.92
CA GLU A 410 -1.50 -23.73 9.91
C GLU A 410 -1.70 -23.11 8.51
N ILE A 411 -0.61 -22.96 7.75
CA ILE A 411 -0.69 -22.47 6.36
C ILE A 411 -0.59 -23.66 5.40
N CYS A 412 -1.70 -24.00 4.76
CA CYS A 412 -1.79 -24.97 3.67
C CYS A 412 -1.56 -24.26 2.33
N ASP A 413 -0.29 -24.04 1.99
CA ASP A 413 0.10 -23.45 0.72
C ASP A 413 0.02 -24.47 -0.44
N LEU A 414 0.01 -23.99 -1.69
CA LEU A 414 -0.21 -24.82 -2.89
C LEU A 414 -1.51 -25.66 -2.86
N MET A 415 -2.56 -25.13 -2.26
CA MET A 415 -3.88 -25.78 -2.19
C MET A 415 -4.95 -24.84 -2.73
N ALA A 416 -5.62 -25.23 -3.82
CA ALA A 416 -6.73 -24.46 -4.39
C ALA A 416 -8.07 -25.08 -3.99
N PRO A 417 -9.04 -24.29 -3.49
CA PRO A 417 -10.37 -24.81 -3.17
C PRO A 417 -11.06 -25.33 -4.44
N LEU A 418 -11.67 -26.51 -4.36
CA LEU A 418 -12.35 -27.17 -5.48
C LEU A 418 -13.86 -27.28 -5.25
N SER A 419 -14.27 -27.73 -4.06
CA SER A 419 -15.67 -27.83 -3.64
C SER A 419 -15.77 -27.88 -2.12
N ILE A 420 -16.98 -27.74 -1.58
CA ILE A 420 -17.29 -27.84 -0.16
C ILE A 420 -18.17 -29.07 0.05
N ALA A 421 -17.69 -30.02 0.83
CA ALA A 421 -18.45 -31.21 1.19
C ALA A 421 -19.38 -30.89 2.37
N THR A 422 -20.65 -31.27 2.24
CA THR A 422 -21.67 -31.07 3.27
C THR A 422 -22.06 -32.38 3.95
N ASP A 423 -22.65 -32.27 5.14
CA ASP A 423 -23.38 -33.36 5.79
C ASP A 423 -24.82 -33.47 5.24
N GLU A 424 -25.58 -34.45 5.74
CA GLU A 424 -27.00 -34.66 5.37
C GLU A 424 -27.90 -33.44 5.69
N GLY A 425 -27.49 -32.58 6.62
CA GLY A 425 -28.19 -31.37 7.02
C GLY A 425 -27.78 -30.12 6.23
N GLY A 426 -26.87 -30.24 5.26
CA GLY A 426 -26.37 -29.12 4.46
C GLY A 426 -25.34 -28.24 5.19
N ASN A 427 -24.76 -28.72 6.30
CA ASN A 427 -23.67 -28.02 6.99
C ASN A 427 -22.32 -28.43 6.43
N VAL A 428 -21.35 -27.51 6.48
CA VAL A 428 -19.96 -27.78 6.10
C VAL A 428 -19.39 -28.96 6.91
N ARG A 429 -18.86 -29.95 6.20
CA ARG A 429 -18.10 -31.09 6.75
C ARG A 429 -16.62 -31.01 6.40
N ALA A 430 -16.28 -30.54 5.20
CA ALA A 430 -14.91 -30.40 4.75
C ALA A 430 -14.77 -29.42 3.57
N LEU A 431 -13.59 -28.80 3.45
CA LEU A 431 -13.15 -28.12 2.24
C LEU A 431 -12.33 -29.10 1.38
N VAL A 432 -12.79 -29.37 0.17
CA VAL A 432 -12.04 -30.18 -0.80
C VAL A 432 -11.07 -29.27 -1.53
N ALA A 433 -9.77 -29.56 -1.44
CA ALA A 433 -8.72 -28.76 -2.06
C ALA A 433 -7.93 -29.59 -3.06
N GLN A 434 -7.66 -29.00 -4.23
CA GLN A 434 -6.78 -29.55 -5.25
C GLN A 434 -5.33 -29.12 -4.98
N PRO A 435 -4.39 -30.05 -4.72
CA PRO A 435 -2.97 -29.73 -4.67
C PRO A 435 -2.50 -29.06 -5.98
N GLN A 436 -1.63 -28.05 -5.86
CA GLN A 436 -1.13 -27.25 -6.97
C GLN A 436 0.38 -27.46 -7.18
N ILE A 437 0.81 -27.38 -8.43
CA ILE A 437 2.19 -27.09 -8.80
C ILE A 437 2.32 -25.63 -9.22
N ILE A 438 3.55 -25.12 -9.20
CA ILE A 438 3.84 -23.77 -9.66
C ILE A 438 4.12 -23.77 -11.16
N GLY A 439 3.24 -23.09 -11.89
CA GLY A 439 3.31 -22.87 -13.31
C GLY A 439 4.03 -21.58 -13.73
N PRO A 440 3.98 -21.23 -15.02
CA PRO A 440 4.61 -20.05 -15.57
C PRO A 440 4.17 -18.75 -14.89
N VAL A 441 5.07 -17.76 -14.84
CA VAL A 441 4.77 -16.43 -14.33
C VAL A 441 3.76 -15.75 -15.25
N LYS A 442 2.60 -15.36 -14.71
CA LYS A 442 1.57 -14.54 -15.38
C LYS A 442 1.31 -13.29 -14.55
N ALA A 443 1.29 -12.13 -15.21
CA ALA A 443 1.11 -10.83 -14.54
C ALA A 443 2.04 -10.63 -13.32
N GLY A 444 3.31 -11.00 -13.49
CA GLY A 444 4.36 -10.78 -12.47
C GLY A 444 4.39 -11.79 -11.32
N ARG A 445 3.49 -12.79 -11.27
CA ARG A 445 3.50 -13.83 -10.22
C ARG A 445 3.36 -15.24 -10.80
N PRO A 446 3.89 -16.27 -10.12
CA PRO A 446 3.69 -17.64 -10.57
C PRO A 446 2.21 -18.05 -10.60
N ALA A 447 1.78 -18.67 -11.69
CA ALA A 447 0.42 -19.17 -11.84
C ALA A 447 0.27 -20.53 -11.13
N PRO A 448 -0.80 -20.75 -10.35
CA PRO A 448 -1.10 -22.08 -9.82
C PRO A 448 -1.65 -22.98 -10.94
N ILE A 449 -1.23 -24.24 -10.96
CA ILE A 449 -1.72 -25.27 -11.89
C ILE A 449 -2.05 -26.52 -11.07
N ALA A 450 -3.16 -27.19 -11.37
CA ALA A 450 -3.52 -28.44 -10.72
C ALA A 450 -2.36 -29.46 -10.83
N ALA A 451 -1.94 -29.98 -9.69
CA ALA A 451 -0.98 -31.08 -9.63
C ALA A 451 -1.66 -32.38 -10.06
N ASP A 452 -0.89 -33.31 -10.61
CA ASP A 452 -1.31 -34.69 -10.84
C ASP A 452 -1.32 -35.47 -9.51
N ARG A 453 -2.23 -35.04 -8.63
CA ARG A 453 -2.48 -35.59 -7.30
C ARG A 453 -3.98 -35.51 -7.03
N GLU A 454 -4.48 -36.52 -6.35
CA GLU A 454 -5.88 -36.55 -5.92
C GLU A 454 -6.20 -35.34 -5.01
N PRO A 455 -7.43 -34.79 -5.11
CA PRO A 455 -7.92 -33.79 -4.17
C PRO A 455 -7.85 -34.29 -2.72
N VAL A 456 -7.63 -33.37 -1.79
CA VAL A 456 -7.53 -33.64 -0.35
C VAL A 456 -8.74 -33.04 0.35
N GLU A 457 -9.39 -33.81 1.22
CA GLU A 457 -10.43 -33.31 2.11
C GLU A 457 -9.80 -32.70 3.38
N LEU A 458 -10.06 -31.41 3.61
CA LEU A 458 -9.71 -30.71 4.83
C LEU A 458 -10.96 -30.63 5.72
N ALA A 459 -11.11 -31.58 6.64
CA ALA A 459 -12.25 -31.64 7.56
C ALA A 459 -12.37 -30.34 8.35
N CYS A 460 -13.55 -29.70 8.34
CA CYS A 460 -13.82 -28.44 9.03
C CYS A 460 -15.32 -28.25 9.19
N GLN A 461 -15.75 -27.44 10.16
CA GLN A 461 -17.16 -27.07 10.37
C GLN A 461 -17.45 -25.62 9.98
N ARG A 462 -16.39 -24.83 9.72
CA ARG A 462 -16.48 -23.44 9.26
C ARG A 462 -15.50 -23.18 8.13
N ILE A 463 -15.97 -22.47 7.11
CA ILE A 463 -15.14 -21.96 6.03
C ILE A 463 -15.28 -20.44 5.98
N VAL A 464 -14.16 -19.73 6.07
CA VAL A 464 -14.11 -18.28 5.96
C VAL A 464 -13.53 -17.88 4.61
N VAL A 465 -14.32 -17.20 3.78
CA VAL A 465 -13.92 -16.78 2.44
C VAL A 465 -13.28 -15.39 2.47
N ALA A 466 -11.98 -15.32 2.15
CA ALA A 466 -11.15 -14.11 2.21
C ALA A 466 -10.42 -13.83 0.87
N ILE A 467 -11.14 -13.97 -0.26
CA ILE A 467 -10.56 -13.85 -1.62
C ILE A 467 -10.71 -12.45 -2.25
N GLY A 468 -11.19 -11.47 -1.48
CA GLY A 468 -11.28 -10.07 -1.87
C GLY A 468 -12.63 -9.46 -1.52
N GLN A 469 -12.71 -8.15 -1.72
CA GLN A 469 -13.90 -7.35 -1.44
C GLN A 469 -14.43 -6.75 -2.74
N ASP A 470 -15.69 -6.33 -2.71
CA ASP A 470 -16.42 -5.79 -3.84
C ASP A 470 -17.09 -4.45 -3.52
N ILE A 471 -17.34 -3.66 -4.56
CA ILE A 471 -17.94 -2.32 -4.44
C ILE A 471 -19.42 -2.40 -4.80
N LEU A 472 -20.28 -1.90 -3.91
CA LEU A 472 -21.74 -1.86 -4.09
C LEU A 472 -22.15 -0.52 -4.75
N SER A 473 -21.80 -0.35 -6.02
CA SER A 473 -21.96 0.92 -6.76
C SER A 473 -23.17 0.97 -7.69
N ASP A 474 -24.03 -0.06 -7.70
CA ASP A 474 -25.12 -0.20 -8.68
C ASP A 474 -26.13 0.95 -8.61
N ALA A 475 -26.61 1.31 -7.41
CA ALA A 475 -27.54 2.42 -7.23
C ALA A 475 -27.00 3.76 -7.78
N PHE A 476 -25.71 4.03 -7.63
CA PHE A 476 -25.09 5.26 -8.13
C PHE A 476 -24.95 5.26 -9.65
N ALA A 477 -24.73 4.08 -10.25
CA ALA A 477 -24.62 3.94 -11.69
C ALA A 477 -25.97 4.06 -12.41
N GLU A 478 -27.05 3.61 -11.77
CA GLU A 478 -28.42 3.87 -12.23
C GLU A 478 -28.73 5.38 -12.26
N GLU A 479 -28.08 6.16 -11.39
CA GLU A 479 -28.14 7.62 -11.39
C GLU A 479 -27.06 8.29 -12.28
N GLY A 480 -26.37 7.51 -13.12
CA GLY A 480 -25.46 7.98 -14.17
C GLY A 480 -23.97 7.95 -13.82
N ALA A 481 -23.58 7.52 -12.62
CA ALA A 481 -22.17 7.47 -12.24
C ALA A 481 -21.42 6.43 -13.09
N GLN A 482 -20.44 6.89 -13.86
CA GLN A 482 -19.67 6.00 -14.74
C GLN A 482 -18.81 5.03 -13.93
N ARG A 483 -18.69 3.79 -14.41
CA ARG A 483 -17.93 2.73 -13.75
C ARG A 483 -17.05 1.98 -14.72
N ASP A 484 -15.87 1.59 -14.26
CA ASP A 484 -15.13 0.47 -14.84
C ASP A 484 -15.36 -0.76 -13.95
N ARG A 485 -16.09 -1.74 -14.48
CA ARG A 485 -16.65 -2.86 -13.71
C ARG A 485 -17.52 -2.37 -12.54
N LYS A 486 -16.98 -2.35 -11.32
CA LYS A 486 -17.69 -1.91 -10.10
C LYS A 486 -17.07 -0.67 -9.44
N THR A 487 -15.89 -0.24 -9.89
CA THR A 487 -15.25 0.99 -9.37
C THR A 487 -15.70 2.20 -10.16
N PHE A 488 -15.82 3.35 -9.50
CA PHE A 488 -16.14 4.61 -10.17
C PHE A 488 -15.00 5.06 -11.08
N HIS A 489 -15.36 5.47 -12.29
CA HIS A 489 -14.45 6.13 -13.21
C HIS A 489 -14.40 7.63 -12.86
N VAL A 490 -13.19 8.16 -12.67
CA VAL A 490 -12.95 9.58 -12.36
C VAL A 490 -11.84 10.15 -13.23
N ASP A 491 -11.85 11.47 -13.42
CA ASP A 491 -10.74 12.18 -14.05
C ASP A 491 -9.58 12.50 -13.07
N GLU A 492 -8.58 13.25 -13.54
CA GLU A 492 -7.41 13.66 -12.73
C GLU A 492 -7.78 14.51 -11.51
N THR A 493 -8.92 15.20 -11.55
CA THR A 493 -9.47 16.03 -10.46
C THR A 493 -10.39 15.26 -9.51
N ARG A 494 -10.54 13.95 -9.72
CA ARG A 494 -11.46 13.06 -9.00
C ARG A 494 -12.94 13.28 -9.33
N ALA A 495 -13.26 14.12 -10.31
CA ALA A 495 -14.64 14.34 -10.74
C ALA A 495 -15.15 13.12 -11.50
N VAL A 496 -16.42 12.78 -11.31
CA VAL A 496 -17.11 11.70 -12.04
C VAL A 496 -17.59 12.27 -13.38
N PRO A 497 -17.04 11.80 -14.53
CA PRO A 497 -17.37 12.41 -15.82
C PRO A 497 -18.86 12.27 -16.15
N GLY A 498 -19.45 13.37 -16.62
CA GLY A 498 -20.86 13.44 -16.99
C GLY A 498 -21.81 13.80 -15.84
N ILE A 499 -21.30 13.97 -14.60
CA ILE A 499 -22.10 14.42 -13.46
C ILE A 499 -21.42 15.60 -12.76
N ASP A 500 -21.91 16.81 -13.05
CA ASP A 500 -21.42 18.02 -12.41
C ASP A 500 -21.63 18.00 -10.88
N GLY A 501 -20.58 18.43 -10.16
CA GLY A 501 -20.53 18.50 -8.70
C GLY A 501 -20.34 17.16 -7.97
N VAL A 502 -20.03 16.06 -8.68
CA VAL A 502 -19.84 14.73 -8.07
C VAL A 502 -18.40 14.25 -8.22
N PHE A 503 -17.82 13.81 -7.11
CA PHE A 503 -16.45 13.31 -7.00
C PHE A 503 -16.43 11.92 -6.38
N ALA A 504 -15.38 11.13 -6.59
CA ALA A 504 -15.23 9.82 -5.95
C ALA A 504 -13.78 9.48 -5.60
N GLY A 505 -13.57 8.64 -4.58
CA GLY A 505 -12.23 8.23 -4.18
C GLY A 505 -12.18 7.07 -3.17
N GLY A 506 -10.95 6.71 -2.78
CA GLY A 506 -10.68 5.54 -1.95
C GLY A 506 -10.93 4.24 -2.70
N ASP A 507 -11.27 3.18 -1.96
CA ASP A 507 -11.48 1.84 -2.54
C ASP A 507 -12.60 1.81 -3.59
N ALA A 508 -13.57 2.73 -3.50
CA ALA A 508 -14.66 2.86 -4.47
C ALA A 508 -14.14 3.22 -5.89
N MET A 509 -12.95 3.81 -5.99
CA MET A 509 -12.28 4.16 -7.23
C MET A 509 -11.10 3.21 -7.52
N ARG A 510 -10.33 2.79 -6.51
CA ARG A 510 -9.09 1.99 -6.70
C ARG A 510 -9.29 0.48 -6.69
N SER A 511 -10.46 -0.01 -6.27
CA SER A 511 -10.60 -1.33 -5.64
C SER A 511 -9.91 -1.36 -4.26
N PRO A 512 -10.10 -2.41 -3.43
CA PRO A 512 -9.50 -2.50 -2.10
C PRO A 512 -8.00 -2.19 -2.11
N ALA A 513 -7.63 -1.14 -1.38
CA ALA A 513 -6.28 -0.62 -1.30
C ALA A 513 -5.83 -0.44 0.17
N THR A 514 -4.77 0.33 0.39
CA THR A 514 -4.25 0.61 1.73
C THR A 514 -4.89 1.86 2.31
N VAL A 515 -4.97 1.93 3.65
CA VAL A 515 -5.51 3.09 4.39
C VAL A 515 -4.86 4.41 3.92
N ILE A 516 -3.54 4.43 3.71
CA ILE A 516 -2.81 5.64 3.32
C ILE A 516 -3.13 6.09 1.88
N LEU A 517 -3.52 5.16 0.99
CA LEU A 517 -4.01 5.50 -0.36
C LEU A 517 -5.40 6.13 -0.30
N ALA A 518 -6.29 5.60 0.55
CA ALA A 518 -7.61 6.18 0.77
C ALA A 518 -7.52 7.60 1.35
N ILE A 519 -6.60 7.82 2.30
CA ILE A 519 -6.30 9.16 2.85
C ILE A 519 -5.79 10.10 1.74
N ALA A 520 -4.86 9.63 0.89
CA ALA A 520 -4.38 10.43 -0.24
C ALA A 520 -5.51 10.81 -1.20
N ASP A 521 -6.43 9.90 -1.51
CA ASP A 521 -7.57 10.19 -2.37
C ASP A 521 -8.56 11.19 -1.74
N GLY A 522 -8.83 11.06 -0.44
CA GLY A 522 -9.67 12.02 0.30
C GLY A 522 -9.05 13.42 0.34
N LYS A 523 -7.72 13.51 0.49
CA LYS A 523 -6.94 14.76 0.46
C LYS A 523 -7.03 15.43 -0.91
N GLU A 524 -6.76 14.68 -1.98
CA GLU A 524 -6.85 15.18 -3.36
C GLU A 524 -8.29 15.58 -3.74
N ALA A 525 -9.29 14.82 -3.30
CA ALA A 525 -10.69 15.16 -3.54
C ALA A 525 -11.08 16.46 -2.83
N ALA A 526 -10.67 16.66 -1.57
CA ALA A 526 -10.95 17.91 -0.86
C ALA A 526 -10.37 19.13 -1.58
N LYS A 527 -9.13 19.03 -2.06
CA LYS A 527 -8.49 20.10 -2.84
C LYS A 527 -9.30 20.46 -4.09
N HIS A 528 -9.66 19.47 -4.90
CA HIS A 528 -10.39 19.74 -6.15
C HIS A 528 -11.85 20.16 -5.93
N ILE A 529 -12.48 19.72 -4.82
CA ILE A 529 -13.80 20.22 -4.42
C ILE A 529 -13.72 21.70 -4.01
N ASP A 530 -12.69 22.11 -3.27
CA ASP A 530 -12.46 23.53 -2.92
C ASP A 530 -12.28 24.38 -4.19
N GLU A 531 -11.46 23.92 -5.14
CA GLU A 531 -11.27 24.56 -6.45
C GLU A 531 -12.58 24.65 -7.26
N TYR A 532 -13.34 23.56 -7.32
CA TYR A 532 -14.64 23.50 -7.98
C TYR A 532 -15.64 24.51 -7.41
N LEU A 533 -15.63 24.69 -6.08
CA LEU A 533 -16.51 25.63 -5.38
C LEU A 533 -16.06 27.10 -5.51
N GLY A 534 -14.93 27.36 -6.19
CA GLY A 534 -14.39 28.68 -6.47
C GLY A 534 -13.41 29.22 -5.42
N PHE A 535 -12.81 28.33 -4.63
CA PHE A 535 -11.84 28.66 -3.59
C PHE A 535 -10.46 28.05 -3.89
N HIS A 536 -9.43 28.55 -3.20
CA HIS A 536 -8.04 28.12 -3.36
C HIS A 536 -7.33 28.14 -2.00
N HIS A 537 -7.91 27.45 -1.02
CA HIS A 537 -7.36 27.43 0.33
C HIS A 537 -6.03 26.69 0.37
N THR A 538 -5.09 27.21 1.15
CA THR A 538 -3.79 26.57 1.40
C THR A 538 -3.76 26.03 2.82
N ILE A 539 -3.34 24.78 2.98
CA ILE A 539 -3.25 24.12 4.27
C ILE A 539 -1.83 24.23 4.81
N THR A 540 -1.65 24.98 5.90
CA THR A 540 -0.36 25.18 6.56
C THR A 540 -0.29 24.53 7.94
N VAL A 541 0.92 24.40 8.50
CA VAL A 541 1.11 24.10 9.93
C VAL A 541 2.26 24.93 10.48
N ASP A 542 2.05 25.54 11.64
CA ASP A 542 3.06 26.36 12.30
C ASP A 542 3.85 25.53 13.32
N VAL A 543 4.78 24.71 12.83
CA VAL A 543 5.63 23.84 13.67
C VAL A 543 7.10 24.11 13.37
N GLU A 544 7.86 24.40 14.43
CA GLU A 544 9.32 24.59 14.34
C GLU A 544 10.03 23.23 14.38
N ILE A 545 10.44 22.75 13.20
CA ILE A 545 11.20 21.51 13.05
C ILE A 545 12.64 21.73 13.55
N PRO A 546 13.14 20.89 14.48
CA PRO A 546 14.53 20.96 14.94
C PRO A 546 15.54 20.88 13.80
N ALA A 547 16.68 21.56 13.97
CA ALA A 547 17.77 21.52 13.00
C ALA A 547 18.26 20.09 12.76
N ALA A 548 18.72 19.83 11.54
CA ALA A 548 19.29 18.54 11.19
C ALA A 548 20.53 18.23 12.06
N ARG A 549 20.62 17.00 12.53
CA ARG A 549 21.73 16.54 13.36
C ARG A 549 22.99 16.38 12.51
N LEU A 550 24.11 16.86 13.04
CA LEU A 550 25.44 16.77 12.41
C LEU A 550 26.23 15.54 12.87
N ASP A 551 25.63 14.68 13.70
CA ASP A 551 26.30 13.49 14.25
C ASP A 551 26.65 12.49 13.15
N ASP A 552 27.72 11.73 13.40
CA ASP A 552 28.14 10.62 12.53
C ASP A 552 27.04 9.56 12.42
N ARG A 553 26.72 9.16 11.19
CA ARG A 553 25.70 8.14 10.89
C ARG A 553 26.31 6.75 10.86
N VAL A 554 26.83 6.34 12.01
CA VAL A 554 27.42 5.02 12.19
C VAL A 554 26.35 3.94 11.89
N PRO A 555 26.70 2.87 11.16
CA PRO A 555 25.82 1.74 10.95
C PRO A 555 25.29 1.18 12.28
N CYS A 556 23.98 0.98 12.37
CA CYS A 556 23.28 0.55 13.57
C CYS A 556 22.03 -0.24 13.17
N GLY A 557 21.79 -1.36 13.86
CA GLY A 557 20.63 -2.21 13.59
C GLY A 557 19.30 -1.48 13.81
N ARG A 558 18.27 -1.93 13.07
CA ARG A 558 16.90 -1.41 13.18
C ARG A 558 16.26 -1.83 14.49
N ALA A 559 15.67 -0.87 15.20
CA ALA A 559 14.78 -1.16 16.32
C ALA A 559 13.46 -1.73 15.80
N VAL A 560 13.02 -2.84 16.38
CA VAL A 560 11.79 -3.55 16.02
C VAL A 560 10.83 -3.45 17.19
N MET A 561 9.53 -3.26 16.91
CA MET A 561 8.51 -3.30 17.95
C MET A 561 8.32 -4.75 18.41
N GLY A 562 8.44 -5.00 19.70
CA GLY A 562 8.19 -6.34 20.24
C GLY A 562 6.71 -6.72 20.14
N GLU A 563 6.41 -8.01 20.24
CA GLU A 563 5.03 -8.51 20.31
C GLU A 563 4.81 -9.32 21.58
N ARG A 564 3.57 -9.33 22.06
CA ARG A 564 3.13 -10.24 23.13
C ARG A 564 3.36 -11.70 22.70
N PRO A 565 3.74 -12.59 23.63
CA PRO A 565 3.92 -14.01 23.32
C PRO A 565 2.68 -14.60 22.66
N GLY A 566 2.89 -15.44 21.63
CA GLY A 566 1.81 -16.08 20.88
C GLY A 566 0.80 -16.81 21.77
N ALA A 567 1.25 -17.48 22.84
CA ALA A 567 0.36 -18.20 23.75
C ALA A 567 -0.57 -17.28 24.56
N GLU A 568 -0.16 -16.04 24.85
CA GLU A 568 -0.95 -15.07 25.60
C GLU A 568 -1.96 -14.37 24.68
N ARG A 569 -1.48 -13.84 23.55
CA ARG A 569 -2.31 -13.01 22.65
C ARG A 569 -3.41 -13.78 21.90
N ARG A 570 -3.41 -15.10 21.92
CA ARG A 570 -4.49 -15.94 21.38
C ARG A 570 -5.76 -15.90 22.22
N GLY A 571 -5.64 -15.56 23.51
CA GLY A 571 -6.76 -15.60 24.46
C GLY A 571 -7.61 -14.33 24.49
N ASP A 572 -7.22 -13.26 23.77
CA ASP A 572 -7.89 -11.97 23.84
C ASP A 572 -7.75 -11.15 22.55
N PHE A 573 -8.53 -10.06 22.48
CA PHE A 573 -8.47 -9.05 21.42
C PHE A 573 -7.71 -7.78 21.88
N GLU A 574 -6.81 -7.89 22.85
CA GLU A 574 -5.93 -6.79 23.26
C GLU A 574 -4.80 -6.61 22.26
N LEU A 575 -4.15 -5.45 22.31
CA LEU A 575 -3.11 -5.05 21.37
C LEU A 575 -1.94 -6.04 21.35
N VAL A 576 -1.52 -6.48 20.16
CA VAL A 576 -0.47 -7.50 19.99
C VAL A 576 0.94 -6.94 20.12
N GLU A 577 1.19 -5.78 19.52
CA GLU A 577 2.51 -5.17 19.45
C GLU A 577 2.73 -4.23 20.64
N TYR A 578 3.92 -4.26 21.23
CA TYR A 578 4.43 -3.23 22.13
C TYR A 578 4.88 -2.00 21.34
N GLY A 579 4.87 -0.83 21.97
CA GLY A 579 5.53 0.36 21.44
C GLY A 579 7.05 0.27 21.58
N LEU A 580 7.79 1.14 20.90
CA LEU A 580 9.23 1.31 21.16
C LEU A 580 9.44 1.85 22.58
N SER A 581 10.48 1.39 23.26
CA SER A 581 10.98 2.06 24.46
C SER A 581 11.66 3.39 24.12
N ASP A 582 11.87 4.25 25.14
CA ASP A 582 12.62 5.51 24.98
C ASP A 582 14.01 5.31 24.37
N GLN A 583 14.70 4.23 24.75
CA GLN A 583 16.04 3.93 24.25
C GLN A 583 15.99 3.51 22.79
N GLU A 584 15.06 2.62 22.43
CA GLU A 584 14.85 2.16 21.06
C GLU A 584 14.43 3.31 20.16
N MET A 585 13.48 4.15 20.58
CA MET A 585 13.04 5.32 19.81
C MET A 585 14.20 6.28 19.56
N ARG A 586 14.99 6.63 20.59
CA ARG A 586 16.13 7.55 20.44
C ARG A 586 17.19 7.00 19.51
N GLN A 587 17.51 5.71 19.62
CA GLN A 587 18.42 5.02 18.70
C GLN A 587 17.87 5.07 17.27
N GLU A 588 16.61 4.72 17.09
CA GLU A 588 15.96 4.60 15.79
C GLU A 588 15.82 5.94 15.08
N ALA A 589 15.42 7.00 15.81
CA ALA A 589 15.36 8.35 15.28
C ALA A 589 16.76 8.89 14.93
N ALA A 590 17.81 8.50 15.68
CA ALA A 590 19.20 8.85 15.35
C ALA A 590 19.69 8.21 14.04
N ARG A 591 19.05 7.13 13.58
CA ARG A 591 19.39 6.48 12.30
C ARG A 591 18.93 7.28 11.08
N CYS A 592 18.01 8.22 11.21
CA CYS A 592 17.55 9.05 10.10
C CYS A 592 18.72 9.80 9.44
N LEU A 593 18.87 9.67 8.12
CA LEU A 593 19.93 10.33 7.36
C LEU A 593 19.66 11.81 7.05
N ASN A 594 18.52 12.35 7.50
CA ASN A 594 18.08 13.72 7.19
C ASN A 594 18.21 14.05 5.68
N CYS A 595 17.68 13.17 4.82
CA CYS A 595 17.74 13.34 3.35
C CYS A 595 17.06 14.62 2.85
N ASP A 596 16.26 15.24 3.70
CA ASP A 596 15.63 16.54 3.50
C ASP A 596 16.58 17.72 3.74
N HIS A 597 17.73 17.49 4.38
CA HIS A 597 18.79 18.47 4.58
C HIS A 597 20.08 18.11 3.84
N PHE A 598 20.57 16.88 3.97
CA PHE A 598 21.81 16.42 3.34
C PHE A 598 21.60 15.79 1.95
N GLY A 599 20.35 15.50 1.58
CA GLY A 599 20.00 15.03 0.25
C GLY A 599 19.40 16.14 -0.62
N CYS A 600 19.00 15.78 -1.84
CA CYS A 600 18.32 16.65 -2.80
C CYS A 600 17.03 17.32 -2.28
N GLY A 601 16.45 16.84 -1.17
CA GLY A 601 15.32 17.50 -0.53
C GLY A 601 15.61 18.94 -0.06
N ILE A 602 16.90 19.31 0.13
CA ILE A 602 17.30 20.69 0.44
C ILE A 602 16.89 21.69 -0.66
N LEU A 603 16.79 21.22 -1.91
CA LEU A 603 16.45 22.05 -3.08
C LEU A 603 14.95 22.36 -3.17
N HIS A 604 14.12 21.70 -2.34
CA HIS A 604 12.65 21.77 -2.40
C HIS A 604 12.02 22.07 -1.04
N LYS A 605 12.74 22.74 -0.12
CA LYS A 605 12.28 22.97 1.25
C LYS A 605 11.10 23.95 1.39
N GLU A 606 10.95 24.90 0.47
CA GLU A 606 10.06 26.06 0.61
C GLU A 606 8.55 25.73 0.63
N GLY A 607 8.15 24.48 0.34
CA GLY A 607 6.76 24.03 0.34
C GLY A 607 6.44 22.86 1.28
N ARG A 608 7.28 22.52 2.27
CA ARG A 608 7.00 21.35 3.14
C ARG A 608 5.90 21.59 4.17
N LEU A 609 5.75 22.84 4.62
CA LEU A 609 4.79 23.22 5.66
C LEU A 609 3.46 23.74 5.10
N ALA A 610 3.28 23.71 3.77
CA ALA A 610 2.09 24.18 3.07
C ALA A 610 1.75 23.21 1.93
N TRP A 611 0.47 23.02 1.62
CA TRP A 611 0.05 22.38 0.37
C TRP A 611 -1.32 22.88 -0.06
#